data_AF-A0A091EMG9-F1
#
_entry.id   AF-A0A091EMG9-F1
#
_cell.length_a   1.000
_cell.length_b   1.000
_cell.length_c   1.000
_cell.angle_alpha   90.00
_cell.angle_beta   90.00
_cell.angle_gamma   90.00
#
_symmetry.space_group_name_H-M   'P 1'
#
loop_
_entity.id
_entity.type
_entity.pdbx_description
1 polymer ?
#
loop_
_entity_poly.entity_id
_entity_poly.type
_entity_poly.pdbx_seq_one_letter_code
_entity_poly.pdbx_strand_id
1 'polypeptide(L)' 'MGPAQRTLYRDVMLETYSHLISVGYCIIKPEVILKLELGEEPWSLECKFLNQKREGE' A
#
# COMPACT_ATOMS: atom_id res chain seq x y z
N MET A 1 14.54 1.76 -3.81
CA MET A 1 13.85 1.75 -5.13
C MET A 1 14.18 3.03 -5.89
N GLY A 2 14.53 2.92 -7.18
CA GLY A 2 14.68 4.09 -8.04
C GLY A 2 13.33 4.79 -8.30
N PRO A 3 13.29 6.09 -8.63
CA PRO A 3 12.05 6.86 -8.79
C PRO A 3 11.04 6.20 -9.75
N ALA A 4 11.52 5.70 -10.90
CA ALA A 4 10.67 5.05 -11.91
C ALA A 4 9.99 3.77 -11.39
N GLN A 5 10.70 2.96 -10.60
CA GLN A 5 10.15 1.73 -10.04
C GLN A 5 9.06 2.02 -8.98
N ARG A 6 9.20 3.12 -8.25
CA ARG A 6 8.22 3.55 -7.25
C ARG A 6 6.92 4.02 -7.90
N THR A 7 7.04 4.80 -8.98
CA THR A 7 5.89 5.20 -9.80
C THR A 7 5.19 4.00 -10.39
N LEU A 8 5.93 3.08 -11.03
CA LEU A 8 5.36 1.86 -11.59
C LEU A 8 4.62 1.03 -10.54
N TYR A 9 5.19 0.89 -9.35
CA TYR A 9 4.53 0.17 -8.26
C TYR A 9 3.23 0.86 -7.81
N ARG A 10 3.22 2.20 -7.70
CA ARG A 10 2.02 2.97 -7.38
C ARG A 10 0.91 2.74 -8.39
N ASP A 11 1.22 2.92 -9.67
CA ASP A 11 0.25 2.76 -10.75
C ASP A 11 -0.32 1.34 -10.77
N VAL A 12 0.55 0.31 -10.73
CA VAL A 12 0.12 -1.09 -10.75
C VAL A 12 -0.76 -1.43 -9.54
N MET A 13 -0.43 -0.94 -8.34
CA MET A 13 -1.22 -1.21 -7.14
C MET A 13 -2.58 -0.51 -7.14
N LEU A 14 -2.65 0.75 -7.59
CA LEU A 14 -3.91 1.49 -7.69
C LEU A 14 -4.81 0.91 -8.78
N GLU A 15 -4.23 0.54 -9.94
CA GLU A 15 -4.95 -0.12 -11.02
C GLU A 15 -5.49 -1.49 -10.58
N THR A 16 -4.67 -2.28 -9.88
CA THR A 16 -5.11 -3.57 -9.32
C THR A 16 -6.27 -3.39 -8.33
N TYR A 17 -6.19 -2.39 -7.45
CA TYR A 17 -7.28 -2.09 -6.51
C TYR A 17 -8.56 -1.67 -7.23
N SER A 18 -8.46 -0.81 -8.24
CA SER A 18 -9.61 -0.40 -9.07
C SER A 18 -10.26 -1.60 -9.75
N HIS A 19 -9.47 -2.50 -10.33
CA HIS A 19 -9.97 -3.73 -10.92
C HIS A 19 -10.68 -4.63 -9.92
N LEU A 20 -10.14 -4.79 -8.71
CA LEU A 20 -10.78 -5.57 -7.64
C LEU A 20 -12.15 -5.01 -7.25
N ILE A 21 -12.26 -3.68 -7.11
CA ILE A 21 -13.56 -3.03 -6.87
C ILE A 21 -14.50 -3.23 -8.07
N SER A 22 -13.98 -3.09 -9.29
CA SER A 22 -14.78 -3.21 -10.53
C SER A 22 -15.35 -4.61 -10.74
N VAL A 23 -14.68 -5.67 -10.27
CA VAL A 23 -15.22 -7.05 -10.31
C VAL A 23 -16.18 -7.36 -9.16
N GLY A 24 -16.56 -6.33 -8.38
CA GLY A 24 -17.52 -6.46 -7.28
C GLY A 24 -16.90 -6.92 -5.96
N TYR A 25 -15.57 -6.91 -5.84
CA TYR A 25 -14.91 -7.25 -4.59
C TYR A 25 -14.95 -6.04 -3.65
N CYS A 26 -15.84 -6.06 -2.67
CA CYS A 26 -15.86 -5.07 -1.59
C CYS A 26 -14.69 -5.34 -0.62
N ILE A 27 -13.51 -4.84 -0.98
CA ILE A 27 -12.31 -4.92 -0.14
C ILE A 27 -12.24 -3.66 0.73
N ILE A 28 -12.02 -3.86 2.04
CA ILE A 28 -11.64 -2.75 2.94
C ILE A 28 -10.35 -2.15 2.39
N LYS A 29 -10.37 -0.85 2.10
CA LYS A 29 -9.25 -0.14 1.49
C LYS A 29 -7.96 -0.41 2.27
N PRO A 30 -7.02 -1.20 1.72
CA PRO A 30 -5.89 -1.65 2.50
C PRO A 30 -4.93 -0.48 2.75
N GLU A 31 -4.22 -0.51 3.88
CA GLU A 31 -3.30 0.58 4.27
C GLU A 31 -2.28 0.93 3.19
N VAL A 32 -1.84 -0.06 2.41
CA VAL A 32 -0.96 0.15 1.27
C VAL A 32 -1.60 1.10 0.24
N ILE A 33 -2.89 0.96 -0.07
CA ILE A 33 -3.60 1.83 -1.02
C ILE A 33 -3.78 3.23 -0.44
N LEU A 34 -4.13 3.36 0.84
CA LEU A 34 -4.27 4.66 1.50
C LEU A 34 -2.97 5.48 1.42
N LYS A 35 -1.82 4.84 1.63
CA LYS A 35 -0.52 5.50 1.58
C LYS A 35 -0.09 5.83 0.15
N LEU A 36 -0.38 4.94 -0.80
CA LEU A 36 -0.11 5.21 -2.22
C LEU A 36 -0.92 6.42 -2.73
N GLU A 37 -2.17 6.55 -2.31
CA GLU A 37 -3.01 7.74 -2.60
C GLU A 37 -2.49 9.01 -1.93
N LEU A 38 -2.00 8.92 -0.69
CA LEU A 38 -1.38 10.04 0.02
C LEU A 38 0.02 10.41 -0.55
N GLY A 39 0.51 9.65 -1.53
CA GLY A 39 1.85 9.86 -2.06
C GLY A 39 2.95 9.46 -1.10
N GLU A 40 2.64 8.66 -0.08
CA GLU A 40 3.58 8.00 0.82
C GLU A 40 4.12 6.70 0.23
N GLU A 41 5.26 6.25 0.76
CA GLU A 41 5.93 5.06 0.25
C GLU A 41 5.57 3.80 1.04
N PRO A 42 5.24 2.68 0.39
CA PRO A 42 4.70 1.49 1.03
C PRO A 42 5.66 0.82 2.04
N TRP A 43 6.98 0.90 1.87
CA TRP A 43 7.96 0.36 2.85
C TRP A 43 7.99 1.09 4.19
N SER A 44 7.37 2.27 4.29
CA SER A 44 7.13 2.87 5.61
C SER A 44 6.08 2.09 6.44
N LEU A 45 5.38 1.10 5.85
CA LEU A 45 4.57 0.12 6.58
C LEU A 45 5.43 -0.89 7.34
N GLU A 46 6.53 -1.37 6.74
CA GLU A 46 7.42 -2.35 7.38
C GLU A 46 7.95 -1.81 8.72
N CYS A 47 8.35 -0.53 8.74
CA CYS A 47 8.74 0.14 9.99
C CYS A 47 7.61 0.20 11.03
N LYS A 48 6.34 0.38 10.62
CA LYS A 48 5.20 0.42 11.56
C LYS A 48 4.84 -0.98 12.08
N PHE A 49 4.83 -2.00 11.23
CA PHE A 49 4.58 -3.39 11.62
C PHE A 49 5.69 -3.95 12.53
N LEU A 50 6.96 -3.64 12.25
CA LEU A 50 8.09 -4.04 13.10
C LEU A 50 8.15 -3.25 14.42
N ASN A 51 7.60 -2.03 14.46
CA ASN A 51 7.49 -1.26 15.70
C ASN A 51 6.34 -1.75 16.59
N GLN A 52 5.21 -2.20 16.02
CA GLN A 52 4.14 -2.84 16.81
C GLN A 52 4.54 -4.19 17.40
N LYS A 53 5.45 -4.94 16.76
CA LYS A 53 5.95 -6.22 17.30
C LYS A 53 6.87 -6.05 18.52
N ARG A 54 7.39 -4.84 18.79
CA ARG A 54 8.34 -4.56 19.87
C ARG A 54 7.73 -3.92 21.12
N GLU A 55 6.45 -3.60 21.14
CA GLU A 55 5.73 -3.10 22.34
C GLU A 55 4.80 -4.18 22.92
N GLY A 56 5.32 -5.40 23.06
CA GLY A 56 4.62 -6.54 23.65
C GLY A 56 5.59 -7.54 24.24
N GLU A 57 6.45 -7.09 25.15
CA GLU A 57 7.10 -7.91 26.17
C GLU A 57 6.71 -7.38 27.56
#